data_AF-A0A966BF50-F1
#
_entry.id   AF-A0A966BF50-F1
#
_cell.length_a   1.000
_cell.length_b   1.000
_cell.length_c   1.000
_cell.angle_alpha   90.00
_cell.angle_beta   90.00
_cell.angle_gamma   90.00
#
_symmetry.space_group_name_H-M   'P 1'
#
loop_
_entity.id
_entity.type
_entity.pdbx_description
1 polymer ?
#
loop_
_entity_poly.entity_id
_entity_poly.type
_entity_poly.pdbx_seq_one_letter_code
_entity_poly.pdbx_strand_id
1 'polypeptide(L)'
;MKPTEAMGSRSRKKTNSLRIVLGVAGVGILFLITSIRGLAGFYTDYLWFDSLGFVSIWKSVLWAKFLLGAVFTAVFFLLLWLNLYIADKLAPKVRAPGPEDELAQKWQSLMGRKVGLIRGGISAVFALVAGVGVSAQWEDWLFFSNRVDFNVVDQQFGRDVGFYIFQLPFLTFIVSWAFASILIVFIVTAAQHYLNGGIRVQGQPGSRVTPQVKAHLSFLLGFLALAKGV
;
A
#
# COMPACT_ATOMS: atom_id res chain seq x y z
N MET A 1 -12.39 -36.30 62.32
CA MET A 1 -13.24 -36.07 61.13
C MET A 1 -12.70 -34.82 60.43
N LYS A 2 -12.26 -34.75 59.18
CA LYS A 2 -12.07 -35.64 58.01
C LYS A 2 -11.00 -34.91 57.14
N PRO A 3 -10.14 -35.62 56.39
CA PRO A 3 -9.25 -35.03 55.37
C PRO A 3 -9.91 -35.07 53.97
N THR A 4 -9.59 -34.12 53.08
CA THR A 4 -9.74 -34.23 51.59
C THR A 4 -9.13 -32.98 50.95
N GLU A 5 -7.92 -33.05 50.39
CA GLU A 5 -7.63 -33.34 48.97
C GLU A 5 -7.60 -32.09 48.08
N ALA A 6 -6.37 -31.67 47.77
CA ALA A 6 -6.07 -30.87 46.61
C ALA A 6 -6.18 -31.76 45.36
N MET A 7 -6.92 -31.31 44.33
CA MET A 7 -6.84 -31.94 43.01
C MET A 7 -6.89 -30.89 41.90
N GLY A 8 -5.91 -31.00 41.01
CA GLY A 8 -5.40 -29.92 40.18
C GLY A 8 -6.26 -29.56 38.96
N SER A 9 -6.21 -28.28 38.59
CA SER A 9 -6.67 -27.76 37.30
C SER A 9 -5.50 -27.16 36.50
N ARG A 10 -4.54 -28.01 36.11
CA ARG A 10 -3.46 -27.58 35.20
C ARG A 10 -3.33 -28.53 34.01
N SER A 11 -4.23 -28.43 33.02
CA SER A 11 -3.88 -28.80 31.63
C SER A 11 -4.98 -28.44 30.62
N ARG A 12 -5.13 -27.15 30.26
CA ARG A 12 -5.95 -26.75 29.09
C ARG A 12 -5.26 -25.76 28.13
N LYS A 13 -3.99 -25.40 28.39
CA LYS A 13 -3.19 -24.47 27.57
C LYS A 13 -2.32 -25.14 26.49
N LYS A 14 -2.08 -26.46 26.59
CA LYS A 14 -1.11 -27.16 25.71
C LYS A 14 -1.67 -27.45 24.30
N THR A 15 -2.99 -27.48 24.13
CA THR A 15 -3.64 -27.77 22.84
C THR A 15 -3.61 -26.57 21.89
N ASN A 16 -3.75 -25.34 22.40
CA ASN A 16 -3.70 -24.12 21.58
C ASN A 16 -2.28 -23.82 21.08
N SER A 17 -1.25 -24.04 21.90
CA SER A 17 0.14 -23.86 21.46
C SER A 17 0.56 -24.89 20.40
N LEU A 18 0.13 -26.15 20.51
CA LEU A 18 0.37 -27.17 19.48
C LEU A 18 -0.33 -26.84 18.15
N ARG A 19 -1.57 -26.34 18.19
CA ARG A 19 -2.31 -25.88 17.00
C ARG A 19 -1.65 -24.68 16.33
N ILE A 20 -1.13 -23.73 17.12
CA ILE A 20 -0.37 -22.59 16.62
C ILE A 20 0.95 -23.05 15.99
N VAL A 21 1.68 -23.95 16.64
CA VAL A 21 2.95 -24.49 16.10
C VAL A 21 2.73 -25.28 14.82
N LEU A 22 1.71 -26.15 14.77
CA LEU A 22 1.36 -26.90 13.56
C LEU A 22 0.84 -25.96 12.45
N GLY A 23 0.10 -24.91 12.80
CA GLY A 23 -0.34 -23.88 11.87
C GLY A 23 0.82 -23.08 11.29
N VAL A 24 1.75 -22.62 12.13
CA VAL A 24 2.97 -21.91 11.70
C VAL A 24 3.87 -22.83 10.87
N ALA A 25 4.06 -24.09 11.27
CA ALA A 25 4.81 -25.08 10.49
C ALA A 25 4.15 -25.34 9.13
N GLY A 26 2.82 -25.47 9.10
CA GLY A 26 2.05 -25.62 7.85
C GLY A 26 2.18 -24.41 6.93
N VAL A 27 2.06 -23.18 7.45
CA VAL A 27 2.29 -21.94 6.70
C VAL A 27 3.74 -21.85 6.20
N GLY A 28 4.71 -22.23 7.03
CA GLY A 28 6.12 -22.26 6.67
C GLY A 28 6.40 -23.24 5.53
N ILE A 29 5.84 -24.45 5.59
CA ILE A 29 5.95 -25.46 4.52
C ILE A 29 5.28 -24.97 3.24
N LEU A 30 4.07 -24.40 3.33
CA LEU A 30 3.37 -23.84 2.18
C LEU A 30 4.19 -22.75 1.51
N PHE A 31 4.74 -21.82 2.31
CA PHE A 31 5.63 -20.76 1.84
C PHE A 31 6.90 -21.32 1.18
N LEU A 32 7.49 -22.38 1.74
CA LEU A 32 8.67 -23.03 1.19
C LEU A 32 8.37 -23.65 -0.19
N ILE A 33 7.25 -24.37 -0.31
CA ILE A 33 6.84 -25.02 -1.56
C ILE A 33 6.56 -23.98 -2.65
N THR A 34 5.85 -22.90 -2.33
CA THR A 34 5.58 -21.83 -3.31
C THR A 34 6.87 -21.11 -3.70
N SER A 35 7.77 -20.87 -2.76
CA SER A 35 9.07 -20.24 -3.03
C SER A 35 9.96 -21.09 -3.93
N ILE A 36 10.06 -22.41 -3.69
CA ILE A 36 10.86 -23.34 -4.51
C ILE A 36 10.32 -23.39 -5.93
N ARG A 37 8.99 -23.47 -6.12
CA ARG A 37 8.39 -23.42 -7.47
C ARG A 37 8.71 -22.13 -8.20
N GLY A 38 8.63 -20.99 -7.51
CA GLY A 38 8.98 -19.69 -8.08
C GLY A 38 10.44 -19.60 -8.51
N LEU A 39 11.37 -20.06 -7.66
CA LEU A 39 12.80 -20.10 -7.95
C LEU A 39 13.14 -21.06 -9.09
N ALA A 40 12.50 -22.23 -9.11
CA ALA A 40 12.68 -23.21 -10.19
C ALA A 40 12.20 -22.63 -11.53
N GLY A 41 11.03 -21.97 -11.57
CA GLY A 41 10.54 -21.28 -12.76
C GLY A 41 11.51 -20.19 -13.22
N PHE A 42 11.93 -19.30 -12.31
CA PHE A 42 12.87 -18.23 -12.61
C PHE A 42 14.20 -18.73 -13.21
N TYR A 43 14.77 -19.80 -12.62
CA TYR A 43 16.02 -20.38 -13.11
C TYR A 43 15.84 -21.13 -14.43
N THR A 44 14.70 -21.81 -14.61
CA THR A 44 14.38 -22.49 -15.86
C THR A 44 14.21 -21.50 -17.00
N ASP A 45 13.50 -20.39 -16.76
CA ASP A 45 13.34 -19.30 -17.72
C ASP A 45 14.71 -18.73 -18.10
N TYR A 46 15.56 -18.44 -17.12
CA TYR A 46 16.92 -17.96 -17.38
C TYR A 46 17.70 -18.91 -18.29
N LEU A 47 17.72 -20.22 -17.98
CA LEU A 47 18.42 -21.23 -18.80
C LEU A 47 17.82 -21.35 -20.21
N TRP A 48 16.49 -21.23 -20.34
CA TRP A 48 15.83 -21.23 -21.64
C TRP A 48 16.26 -20.04 -22.50
N PHE A 49 16.25 -18.82 -21.94
CA PHE A 49 16.72 -17.62 -22.63
C PHE A 49 18.23 -17.69 -22.97
N ASP A 50 19.04 -18.27 -22.09
CA ASP A 50 20.47 -18.51 -22.34
C ASP A 50 20.71 -19.49 -23.49
N SER A 51 19.96 -20.60 -23.53
CA SER A 51 20.07 -21.59 -24.61
C SER A 51 19.73 -21.03 -26.00
N LEU A 52 18.93 -19.96 -26.06
CA LEU A 52 18.54 -19.28 -27.30
C LEU A 52 19.38 -18.03 -27.61
N GLY A 53 20.34 -17.66 -26.74
CA GLY A 53 21.14 -16.45 -26.89
C GLY A 53 20.38 -15.14 -26.61
N PHE A 54 19.20 -15.22 -25.97
CA PHE A 54 18.31 -14.09 -25.70
C PHE A 54 18.35 -13.60 -24.23
N VAL A 55 19.45 -13.83 -23.52
CA VAL A 55 19.64 -13.38 -22.12
C VAL A 55 19.41 -11.88 -21.94
N SER A 56 19.73 -11.06 -22.96
CA SER A 56 19.47 -9.62 -22.94
C SER A 56 17.99 -9.29 -22.77
N ILE A 57 17.09 -10.04 -23.45
CA ILE A 57 15.64 -9.85 -23.36
C ILE A 57 15.15 -10.21 -21.96
N TRP A 58 15.60 -11.34 -21.42
CA TRP A 58 15.27 -11.75 -20.05
C TRP A 58 15.68 -10.71 -19.02
N LYS A 59 16.89 -10.13 -19.16
CA LYS A 59 17.36 -9.03 -18.31
C LYS A 59 16.49 -7.79 -18.45
N SER A 60 16.09 -7.42 -19.67
CA SER A 60 15.21 -6.26 -19.90
C SER A 60 13.85 -6.44 -19.22
N VAL A 61 13.24 -7.63 -19.31
CA VAL A 61 11.98 -7.94 -18.63
C VAL A 61 12.15 -7.89 -17.10
N LEU A 62 13.22 -8.48 -16.58
CA LEU A 62 13.50 -8.47 -15.14
C LEU A 62 13.70 -7.06 -14.61
N TRP A 63 14.48 -6.23 -15.32
CA TRP A 63 14.68 -4.83 -14.97
C TRP A 63 13.40 -4.02 -15.05
N ALA A 64 12.55 -4.22 -16.06
CA ALA A 64 11.26 -3.56 -16.15
C ALA A 64 10.37 -3.87 -14.93
N LYS A 65 10.27 -5.16 -14.56
CA LYS A 65 9.51 -5.61 -13.38
C LYS A 65 10.03 -4.97 -12.09
N PHE A 66 11.36 -5.00 -11.89
CA PHE A 66 11.99 -4.43 -10.71
C PHE A 66 11.82 -2.92 -10.65
N LEU A 67 12.08 -2.22 -11.75
CA LEU A 67 12.00 -0.76 -11.84
C LEU A 67 10.58 -0.28 -11.56
N LEU A 68 9.57 -0.89 -12.19
CA LEU A 68 8.16 -0.57 -11.93
C LEU A 68 7.80 -0.78 -10.46
N GLY A 69 8.10 -1.95 -9.90
CA GLY A 69 7.82 -2.23 -8.49
C GLY A 69 8.49 -1.21 -7.56
N ALA A 70 9.79 -0.95 -7.76
CA ALA A 70 10.56 -0.04 -6.93
C ALA A 70 10.07 1.41 -7.03
N VAL A 71 9.85 1.92 -8.25
CA VAL A 71 9.41 3.31 -8.48
C VAL A 71 8.03 3.53 -7.90
N PHE A 72 7.05 2.66 -8.20
CA PHE A 72 5.68 2.85 -7.72
C PHE A 72 5.57 2.65 -6.20
N THR A 73 6.32 1.71 -5.62
CA THR A 73 6.44 1.62 -4.15
C THR A 73 7.04 2.89 -3.57
N ALA A 74 8.13 3.42 -4.13
CA ALA A 74 8.77 4.63 -3.61
C ALA A 74 7.83 5.85 -3.71
N VAL A 75 7.15 6.04 -4.85
CA VAL A 75 6.18 7.12 -5.05
C VAL A 75 5.05 7.02 -4.04
N PHE A 76 4.43 5.84 -3.89
CA PHE A 76 3.35 5.65 -2.92
C PHE A 76 3.84 5.90 -1.48
N PHE A 77 5.01 5.38 -1.13
CA PHE A 77 5.62 5.59 0.18
C PHE A 77 5.75 7.06 0.50
N LEU A 78 6.34 7.84 -0.41
CA LEU A 78 6.52 9.29 -0.24
C LEU A 78 5.18 9.99 -0.12
N LEU A 79 4.21 9.64 -0.99
CA LEU A 79 2.87 10.23 -0.99
C LEU A 79 2.19 10.00 0.36
N LEU A 80 2.14 8.77 0.86
CA LEU A 80 1.48 8.46 2.14
C LEU A 80 2.27 9.02 3.33
N TRP A 81 3.59 8.87 3.35
CA TRP A 81 4.43 9.36 4.44
C TRP A 81 4.33 10.88 4.61
N LEU A 82 4.33 11.63 3.50
CA LEU A 82 4.20 13.08 3.52
C LEU A 82 2.82 13.52 4.03
N ASN A 83 1.75 12.87 3.56
CA ASN A 83 0.39 13.17 4.03
C ASN A 83 0.21 12.87 5.52
N LEU A 84 0.75 11.75 6.00
CA LEU A 84 0.77 11.45 7.43
C LEU A 84 1.62 12.45 8.23
N TYR A 85 2.78 12.87 7.70
CA TYR A 85 3.60 13.90 8.34
C TYR A 85 2.85 15.24 8.46
N ILE A 86 2.13 15.65 7.41
CA ILE A 86 1.29 16.85 7.43
C ILE A 86 0.15 16.67 8.45
N ALA A 87 -0.48 15.50 8.50
CA ALA A 87 -1.54 15.21 9.46
C ALA A 87 -1.06 15.28 10.92
N ASP A 88 0.14 14.77 11.22
CA ASP A 88 0.76 14.88 12.54
C ASP A 88 1.03 16.35 12.92
N LYS A 89 1.50 17.15 11.96
CA LYS A 89 1.81 18.57 12.18
C LYS A 89 0.58 19.44 12.38
N LEU A 90 -0.55 19.07 11.75
CA LEU A 90 -1.83 19.77 11.86
C LEU A 90 -2.65 19.36 13.09
N ALA A 91 -2.17 18.40 13.89
CA ALA A 91 -2.86 17.93 15.08
C ALA A 91 -2.99 19.03 16.15
N PRO A 92 -4.18 19.22 16.78
CA PRO A 92 -4.36 20.18 17.86
C PRO A 92 -3.55 19.80 19.11
N LYS A 93 -2.83 20.75 19.71
CA LYS A 93 -1.96 20.53 20.89
C LYS A 93 -2.71 20.39 22.23
N VAL A 94 -3.92 20.92 22.32
CA VAL A 94 -4.73 20.93 23.56
C VAL A 94 -6.10 20.33 23.25
N ARG A 95 -6.47 19.29 24.00
CA ARG A 95 -7.74 18.56 23.85
C ARG A 95 -8.58 18.73 25.12
N ALA A 96 -9.88 18.97 24.94
CA ALA A 96 -10.86 18.96 26.03
C ALA A 96 -11.36 17.52 26.26
N PRO A 97 -11.60 17.07 27.51
CA PRO A 97 -11.90 15.67 27.81
C PRO A 97 -13.21 15.17 27.16
N GLY A 98 -13.22 13.94 26.63
CA GLY A 98 -14.39 13.26 26.06
C GLY A 98 -14.27 11.73 25.98
N PRO A 99 -15.36 10.98 25.69
CA PRO A 99 -15.39 9.50 25.68
C PRO A 99 -14.49 8.86 24.61
N GLU A 100 -14.23 9.60 23.51
CA GLU A 100 -13.36 9.20 22.40
C GLU A 100 -11.86 9.28 22.76
N ASP A 101 -11.54 9.67 24.00
CA ASP A 101 -10.17 9.99 24.42
C ASP A 101 -9.33 8.77 24.77
N GLU A 102 -9.89 7.63 25.18
CA GLU A 102 -9.06 6.45 25.52
C GLU A 102 -8.27 5.93 24.32
N LEU A 103 -8.91 5.79 23.16
CA LEU A 103 -8.25 5.36 21.92
C LEU A 103 -7.23 6.40 21.45
N ALA A 104 -7.58 7.69 21.51
CA ALA A 104 -6.70 8.77 21.12
C ALA A 104 -5.49 8.93 22.05
N GLN A 105 -5.68 8.83 23.37
CA GLN A 105 -4.61 8.88 24.36
C GLN A 105 -3.68 7.66 24.23
N LYS A 106 -4.23 6.46 23.99
CA LYS A 106 -3.44 5.26 23.69
C LYS A 106 -2.65 5.42 22.39
N TRP A 107 -3.26 5.97 21.35
CA TRP A 107 -2.57 6.27 20.10
C TRP A 107 -1.45 7.31 20.28
N GLN A 108 -1.71 8.39 21.03
CA GLN A 108 -0.78 9.48 21.27
C GLN A 108 0.41 9.06 22.15
N SER A 109 0.19 8.18 23.13
CA SER A 109 1.25 7.56 23.94
C SER A 109 2.12 6.58 23.13
N LEU A 110 1.53 5.82 22.19
CA LEU A 110 2.28 5.00 21.24
C LEU A 110 3.06 5.86 20.24
N MET A 111 2.48 6.98 19.82
CA MET A 111 3.11 7.91 18.88
C MET A 111 4.30 8.62 19.49
N GLY A 112 4.21 9.19 20.68
CA GLY A 112 5.32 9.72 21.51
C GLY A 112 6.70 9.86 20.84
N ARG A 113 7.72 9.13 21.34
CA ARG A 113 9.11 9.20 20.81
C ARG A 113 9.31 8.44 19.49
N LYS A 114 8.30 7.69 19.01
CA LYS A 114 8.40 6.76 17.87
C LYS A 114 7.54 7.14 16.66
N VAL A 115 6.97 8.36 16.60
CA VAL A 115 6.07 8.82 15.52
C VAL A 115 6.68 8.55 14.15
N GLY A 116 7.95 8.91 13.95
CA GLY A 116 8.63 8.72 12.67
C GLY A 116 8.76 7.26 12.24
N LEU A 117 9.01 6.35 13.20
CA LEU A 117 9.13 4.91 12.94
C LEU A 117 7.76 4.27 12.66
N ILE A 118 6.73 4.62 13.42
CA ILE A 118 5.37 4.10 13.23
C ILE A 118 4.82 4.58 11.88
N ARG A 119 4.97 5.87 11.57
CA ARG A 119 4.60 6.44 10.27
C ARG A 119 5.35 5.76 9.13
N GLY A 120 6.67 5.66 9.24
CA GLY A 120 7.50 4.97 8.25
C GLY A 120 7.09 3.52 8.04
N GLY A 121 6.80 2.79 9.12
CA GLY A 121 6.33 1.41 9.07
C GLY A 121 4.97 1.26 8.39
N ILE A 122 3.98 2.07 8.76
CA ILE A 122 2.66 2.08 8.10
C ILE A 122 2.82 2.41 6.62
N SER A 123 3.54 3.49 6.30
CA SER A 123 3.77 3.89 4.91
C SER A 123 4.48 2.80 4.11
N ALA A 124 5.48 2.13 4.68
CA ALA A 124 6.21 1.05 4.02
C ALA A 124 5.31 -0.16 3.72
N VAL A 125 4.47 -0.58 4.67
CA VAL A 125 3.56 -1.72 4.46
C VAL A 125 2.57 -1.42 3.33
N PHE A 126 1.91 -0.27 3.36
CA PHE A 126 0.96 0.08 2.30
C PHE A 126 1.67 0.29 0.95
N ALA A 127 2.86 0.89 0.93
CA ALA A 127 3.64 1.12 -0.28
C ALA A 127 4.12 -0.18 -0.93
N LEU A 128 4.51 -1.19 -0.14
CA LEU A 128 4.86 -2.50 -0.66
C LEU A 128 3.64 -3.17 -1.30
N VAL A 129 2.48 -3.13 -0.64
CA VAL A 129 1.25 -3.69 -1.21
C VAL A 129 0.83 -2.96 -2.49
N ALA A 130 0.88 -1.63 -2.50
CA ALA A 130 0.46 -0.81 -3.63
C ALA A 130 1.43 -0.85 -4.83
N GLY A 131 2.74 -1.06 -4.60
CA GLY A 131 3.76 -1.03 -5.65
C GLY A 131 4.21 -2.41 -6.16
N VAL A 132 4.23 -3.46 -5.32
CA VAL A 132 4.64 -4.81 -5.76
C VAL A 132 3.72 -5.34 -6.86
N GLY A 133 2.41 -5.06 -6.78
CA GLY A 133 1.48 -5.45 -7.84
C GLY A 133 1.76 -4.80 -9.20
N VAL A 134 2.45 -3.67 -9.23
CA VAL A 134 2.76 -2.91 -10.46
C VAL A 134 3.81 -3.60 -11.30
N SER A 135 4.66 -4.47 -10.72
CA SER A 135 5.62 -5.25 -11.51
C SER A 135 4.95 -6.17 -12.54
N ALA A 136 3.66 -6.49 -12.37
CA ALA A 136 2.89 -7.24 -13.35
C ALA A 136 2.63 -6.45 -14.65
N GLN A 137 2.70 -5.12 -14.61
CA GLN A 137 2.46 -4.23 -15.76
C GLN A 137 3.72 -3.97 -16.61
N TRP A 138 4.67 -4.92 -16.59
CA TRP A 138 5.92 -4.79 -17.31
C TRP A 138 5.73 -4.80 -18.83
N GLU A 139 4.72 -5.51 -19.35
CA GLU A 139 4.40 -5.55 -20.78
C GLU A 139 3.94 -4.18 -21.28
N ASP A 140 2.95 -3.58 -20.60
CA ASP A 140 2.45 -2.24 -20.89
C ASP A 140 3.56 -1.19 -20.84
N TRP A 141 4.47 -1.29 -19.86
CA TRP A 141 5.66 -0.42 -19.80
C TRP A 141 6.61 -0.62 -20.97
N LEU A 142 6.88 -1.87 -21.37
CA LEU A 142 7.76 -2.15 -22.51
C LEU A 142 7.15 -1.68 -23.82
N PHE A 143 5.84 -1.83 -24.01
CA PHE A 143 5.13 -1.26 -25.14
C PHE A 143 5.17 0.27 -25.13
N PHE A 144 4.94 0.90 -23.98
CA PHE A 144 5.03 2.35 -23.85
C PHE A 144 6.42 2.89 -24.19
N SER A 145 7.47 2.25 -23.65
CA SER A 145 8.86 2.70 -23.82
C SER A 145 9.45 2.37 -25.19
N ASN A 146 8.99 1.30 -25.84
CA ASN A 146 9.45 0.86 -27.18
C ASN A 146 8.36 1.07 -28.23
N ARG A 147 7.58 2.15 -28.12
CA ARG A 147 6.51 2.49 -29.06
C ARG A 147 7.03 2.63 -30.49
N VAL A 148 6.21 2.24 -31.45
CA VAL A 148 6.47 2.43 -32.89
C VAL A 148 5.27 3.15 -33.52
N ASP A 149 5.54 4.05 -34.46
CA ASP A 149 4.50 4.77 -35.18
C ASP A 149 3.99 3.92 -36.34
N PHE A 150 2.66 3.84 -36.49
CA PHE A 150 2.02 3.15 -37.61
C PHE A 150 1.97 4.02 -38.88
N ASN A 151 2.21 5.32 -38.74
CA ASN A 151 2.03 6.34 -39.77
C ASN A 151 0.58 6.40 -40.29
N VAL A 152 -0.36 6.04 -39.43
CA VAL A 152 -1.80 6.08 -39.72
C VAL A 152 -2.45 6.92 -38.64
N VAL A 153 -2.94 8.10 -39.03
CA VAL A 153 -3.53 9.06 -38.13
C VAL A 153 -5.03 8.86 -38.07
N ASP A 154 -5.57 8.78 -36.86
CA ASP A 154 -7.01 8.70 -36.64
C ASP A 154 -7.71 10.03 -36.99
N GLN A 155 -8.94 9.96 -37.49
CA GLN A 155 -9.68 11.15 -37.95
C GLN A 155 -10.34 11.96 -36.83
N GLN A 156 -10.49 11.39 -35.63
CA GLN A 156 -11.28 11.97 -34.55
C GLN A 156 -10.43 12.85 -33.61
N PHE A 157 -9.22 12.42 -33.30
CA PHE A 157 -8.30 13.00 -32.35
C PHE A 157 -6.94 13.36 -32.97
N GLY A 158 -6.70 12.96 -34.22
CA GLY A 158 -5.46 13.29 -34.92
C GLY A 158 -4.22 12.64 -34.29
N ARG A 159 -4.38 11.45 -33.68
CA ARG A 159 -3.26 10.68 -33.09
C ARG A 159 -2.94 9.49 -33.98
N ASP A 160 -1.67 9.08 -33.98
CA ASP A 160 -1.27 7.85 -34.63
C ASP A 160 -1.92 6.64 -33.94
N VAL A 161 -2.32 5.62 -34.72
CA VAL A 161 -2.91 4.39 -34.17
C VAL A 161 -2.01 3.73 -33.12
N GLY A 162 -0.69 3.84 -33.25
CA GLY A 162 0.30 3.36 -32.30
C GLY A 162 0.17 3.99 -30.91
N PHE A 163 -0.42 5.18 -30.78
CA PHE A 163 -0.75 5.76 -29.47
C PHE A 163 -1.71 4.86 -28.68
N TYR A 164 -2.78 4.38 -29.32
CA TYR A 164 -3.82 3.59 -28.64
C TYR A 164 -3.36 2.18 -28.26
N ILE A 165 -2.41 1.62 -29.02
CA ILE A 165 -1.90 0.26 -28.78
C ILE A 165 -0.75 0.30 -27.76
N PHE A 166 0.21 1.21 -27.93
CA PHE A 166 1.44 1.19 -27.14
C PHE A 166 1.42 2.10 -25.93
N GLN A 167 0.74 3.25 -26.00
CA GLN A 167 0.84 4.27 -24.96
C GLN A 167 -0.38 4.32 -24.04
N LEU A 168 -1.58 4.26 -24.63
CA LEU A 168 -2.83 4.43 -23.91
C LEU A 168 -3.05 3.41 -22.78
N PRO A 169 -2.72 2.11 -22.92
CA PRO A 169 -2.90 1.14 -21.83
C PRO A 169 -2.10 1.54 -20.58
N PHE A 170 -0.82 1.87 -20.75
CA PHE A 170 0.06 2.27 -19.65
C PHE A 170 -0.35 3.62 -19.03
N LEU A 171 -0.75 4.59 -19.86
CA LEU A 171 -1.26 5.88 -19.35
C LEU A 171 -2.55 5.70 -18.54
N THR A 172 -3.47 4.88 -19.02
CA THR A 172 -4.73 4.55 -18.31
C THR A 172 -4.44 3.82 -17.00
N PHE A 173 -3.45 2.94 -16.99
CA PHE A 173 -2.95 2.29 -15.78
C PHE A 173 -2.40 3.32 -14.78
N ILE A 174 -1.57 4.28 -15.22
CA ILE A 174 -1.04 5.34 -14.34
C ILE A 174 -2.18 6.14 -13.70
N VAL A 175 -3.18 6.57 -14.48
CA VAL A 175 -4.31 7.33 -13.96
C VAL A 175 -5.10 6.50 -12.94
N SER A 176 -5.40 5.23 -13.26
CA SER A 176 -6.13 4.33 -12.38
C SER A 176 -5.38 4.07 -11.07
N TRP A 177 -4.06 3.84 -11.16
CA TRP A 177 -3.19 3.64 -10.02
C TRP A 177 -3.06 4.90 -9.16
N ALA A 178 -2.93 6.07 -9.78
CA ALA A 178 -2.88 7.36 -9.08
C ALA A 178 -4.19 7.61 -8.33
N PHE A 179 -5.34 7.40 -8.96
CA PHE A 179 -6.65 7.51 -8.32
C PHE A 179 -6.77 6.57 -7.11
N ALA A 180 -6.48 5.28 -7.29
CA ALA A 180 -6.52 4.30 -6.20
C ALA A 180 -5.55 4.67 -5.06
N SER A 181 -4.36 5.16 -5.40
CA SER A 181 -3.34 5.55 -4.43
C SER A 181 -3.79 6.75 -3.61
N ILE A 182 -4.30 7.80 -4.25
CA ILE A 182 -4.80 9.00 -3.57
C ILE A 182 -6.03 8.65 -2.72
N LEU A 183 -6.88 7.73 -3.18
CA LEU A 183 -8.04 7.28 -2.41
C LEU A 183 -7.61 6.58 -1.11
N ILE A 184 -6.64 5.67 -1.19
CA ILE A 184 -6.09 5.00 -0.01
C ILE A 184 -5.43 6.03 0.91
N VAL A 185 -4.62 6.94 0.38
CA VAL A 185 -3.98 7.99 1.19
C VAL A 185 -5.01 8.88 1.85
N PHE A 186 -6.09 9.26 1.16
CA PHE A 186 -7.19 10.02 1.72
C PHE A 186 -7.81 9.29 2.91
N ILE A 187 -8.14 8.00 2.76
CA ILE A 187 -8.74 7.19 3.84
C ILE A 187 -7.79 7.09 5.03
N VAL A 188 -6.52 6.75 4.80
CA VAL A 188 -5.53 6.58 5.86
C VAL A 188 -5.22 7.91 6.57
N THR A 189 -5.16 9.01 5.82
CA THR A 189 -4.92 10.36 6.36
C THR A 189 -6.14 10.86 7.14
N ALA A 190 -7.36 10.60 6.67
CA ALA A 190 -8.58 10.92 7.39
C ALA A 190 -8.68 10.13 8.71
N ALA A 191 -8.33 8.83 8.69
CA ALA A 191 -8.23 8.02 9.90
C ALA A 191 -7.18 8.59 10.87
N GLN A 192 -6.02 9.01 10.37
CA GLN A 192 -5.01 9.67 11.20
C GLN A 192 -5.52 10.98 11.82
N HIS A 193 -6.23 11.82 11.05
CA HIS A 193 -6.83 13.05 11.58
C HIS A 193 -7.89 12.77 12.66
N TYR A 194 -8.64 11.69 12.52
CA TYR A 194 -9.58 11.24 13.56
C TYR A 194 -8.84 10.78 14.82
N LEU A 195 -7.81 9.94 14.68
CA LEU A 195 -7.01 9.46 15.82
C LEU A 195 -6.25 10.60 16.52
N ASN A 196 -5.77 11.58 15.76
CA ASN A 196 -5.11 12.78 16.27
C ASN A 196 -6.10 13.81 16.86
N GLY A 197 -7.42 13.59 16.75
CA GLY A 197 -8.46 14.45 17.32
C GLY A 197 -8.75 15.73 16.51
N GLY A 198 -8.29 15.82 15.27
CA GLY A 198 -8.63 16.88 14.32
C GLY A 198 -10.05 16.75 13.74
N ILE A 199 -10.64 15.56 13.81
CA ILE A 199 -12.03 15.26 13.47
C ILE A 199 -12.71 14.73 14.74
N ARG A 200 -13.79 15.39 15.17
CA ARG A 200 -14.62 15.01 16.33
C ARG A 200 -16.00 14.56 15.86
N VAL A 201 -16.42 13.38 16.28
CA VAL A 201 -17.77 12.86 15.98
C VAL A 201 -18.78 13.47 16.95
N GLN A 202 -18.41 13.67 18.22
CA GLN A 202 -19.20 14.36 19.23
C GLN A 202 -18.59 15.73 19.58
N GLY A 203 -19.23 16.81 19.12
CA GLY A 203 -18.81 18.19 19.40
C GLY A 203 -19.83 19.23 18.92
N GLN A 204 -19.75 20.46 19.45
CA GLN A 204 -20.62 21.58 19.06
C GLN A 204 -20.66 21.73 17.52
N PRO A 205 -21.86 21.88 16.92
CA PRO A 205 -22.00 22.14 15.48
C PRO A 205 -21.13 23.34 15.09
N GLY A 206 -20.15 23.13 14.21
CA GLY A 206 -19.18 24.16 13.77
C GLY A 206 -17.73 23.92 14.21
N SER A 207 -17.47 23.24 15.33
CA SER A 207 -16.12 22.96 15.85
C SER A 207 -15.68 21.48 15.70
N ARG A 208 -16.41 20.70 14.89
CA ARG A 208 -16.16 19.25 14.72
C ARG A 208 -14.92 18.93 13.90
N VAL A 209 -14.52 19.80 12.98
CA VAL A 209 -13.32 19.60 12.15
C VAL A 209 -12.56 20.92 12.08
N THR A 210 -11.26 20.89 12.38
CA THR A 210 -10.44 22.10 12.31
C THR A 210 -10.31 22.60 10.86
N PRO A 211 -10.21 23.92 10.62
CA PRO A 211 -10.12 24.48 9.27
C PRO A 211 -8.96 23.90 8.45
N GLN A 212 -7.82 23.62 9.10
CA GLN A 212 -6.64 23.06 8.43
C GLN A 212 -6.89 21.61 7.96
N VAL A 213 -7.61 20.82 8.74
CA VAL A 213 -7.98 19.44 8.36
C VAL A 213 -8.94 19.45 7.19
N LYS A 214 -9.92 20.37 7.18
CA LYS A 214 -10.82 20.55 6.03
C LYS A 214 -10.03 20.90 4.76
N ALA A 215 -9.13 21.87 4.82
CA ALA A 215 -8.31 22.27 3.67
C ALA A 215 -7.47 21.11 3.12
N HIS A 216 -6.83 20.33 4.02
CA HIS A 216 -6.01 19.18 3.62
C HIS A 216 -6.84 18.08 2.96
N LEU A 217 -8.00 17.72 3.53
CA LEU A 217 -8.88 16.70 2.95
C LEU A 217 -9.54 17.18 1.65
N SER A 218 -9.92 18.45 1.56
CA SER A 218 -10.44 19.05 0.32
C SER A 218 -9.40 19.07 -0.79
N PHE A 219 -8.13 19.30 -0.48
CA PHE A 219 -7.04 19.20 -1.45
C PHE A 219 -6.91 17.79 -2.02
N LEU A 220 -6.92 16.76 -1.17
CA LEU A 220 -6.91 15.36 -1.61
C LEU A 220 -8.14 14.99 -2.44
N LEU A 221 -9.33 15.47 -2.04
CA LEU A 221 -10.56 15.29 -2.82
C LEU A 221 -10.51 15.99 -4.18
N GLY A 222 -9.92 17.18 -4.26
CA GLY A 222 -9.70 17.89 -5.51
C GLY A 222 -8.84 17.08 -6.48
N PHE A 223 -7.74 16.49 -5.98
CA PHE A 223 -6.91 15.58 -6.76
C PHE A 223 -7.65 14.32 -7.22
N LEU A 224 -8.50 13.73 -6.36
CA LEU A 224 -9.35 12.60 -6.76
C LEU A 224 -10.34 12.97 -7.86
N ALA A 225 -10.98 14.14 -7.75
CA ALA A 225 -11.90 14.63 -8.77
C ALA A 225 -11.21 14.88 -10.11
N LEU A 226 -10.00 15.45 -10.08
CA LEU A 226 -9.18 15.64 -11.28
C LEU A 226 -8.79 14.28 -11.90
N ALA A 227 -8.30 13.34 -11.09
CA ALA A 227 -7.90 12.02 -11.57
C ALA A 227 -9.06 11.20 -12.17
N LYS A 228 -10.30 11.43 -11.71
CA LYS A 228 -11.51 10.78 -12.25
C LYS A 228 -12.14 11.53 -13.42
N GLY A 229 -11.78 12.80 -13.62
CA GLY A 229 -12.31 13.66 -14.67
C GLY A 229 -11.49 13.67 -15.96
N VAL A 230 -10.32 13.04 -15.95
CA VAL A 230 -9.44 12.78 -17.11
C VAL A 230 -9.68 11.35 -17.59
#